data_AF-X1ABG2-F1
#
_entry.id   AF-X1ABG2-F1
#
_cell.length_a   1.000
_cell.length_b   1.000
_cell.length_c   1.000
_cell.angle_alpha   90.00
_cell.angle_beta   90.00
_cell.angle_gamma   90.00
#
_symmetry.space_group_name_H-M   'P 1'
#
loop_
_entity.id
_entity.type
_entity.pdbx_description
1 polymer ?
#
loop_
_entity_poly.entity_id
_entity_poly.type
_entity_poly.pdbx_seq_one_letter_code
_entity_poly.pdbx_strand_id
1 'polypeptide(L)' 'MKYKGYAGRLLNINLSKKSTKVVPLSEKLAKDYIGGVGIAAKI' A
#
# COMPACT_ATOMS: atom_id res chain seq x y z
N MET A 1 -10.48 5.54 3.55
CA MET A 1 -9.98 5.54 2.16
C MET A 1 -11.09 6.01 1.24
N LYS A 2 -10.85 7.11 0.52
CA LYS A 2 -11.80 7.75 -0.40
C LYS A 2 -12.15 6.95 -1.65
N TYR A 3 -11.18 6.23 -2.23
CA TYR A 3 -11.36 5.47 -3.46
C TYR A 3 -11.90 4.07 -3.18
N LYS A 4 -13.04 3.72 -3.79
CA LYS A 4 -13.60 2.36 -3.72
C LYS A 4 -12.74 1.38 -4.55
N GLY A 5 -12.86 0.08 -4.28
CA GLY A 5 -12.08 -0.97 -4.96
C GLY A 5 -10.74 -1.32 -4.27
N TYR A 6 -10.18 -0.41 -3.49
CA TYR A 6 -9.00 -0.69 -2.67
C TYR A 6 -9.38 -1.31 -1.33
N ALA A 7 -8.62 -2.32 -0.88
CA ALA A 7 -8.70 -2.83 0.49
C ALA A 7 -8.23 -1.80 1.55
N GLY A 8 -7.57 -0.72 1.11
CA GLY A 8 -7.15 0.40 1.93
C GLY A 8 -5.97 0.15 2.87
N ARG A 9 -5.26 -0.97 2.69
CA ARG A 9 -4.14 -1.38 3.54
C ARG A 9 -3.06 -2.09 2.73
N LEU A 10 -1.82 -1.96 3.17
CA LEU A 10 -0.66 -2.69 2.68
C LEU A 10 -0.06 -3.49 3.84
N LEU A 11 0.35 -4.73 3.56
CA LEU A 11 1.08 -5.54 4.52
C LEU A 11 2.59 -5.34 4.29
N ASN A 12 3.28 -4.81 5.30
CA ASN A 12 4.73 -4.68 5.32
C ASN A 12 5.31 -5.81 6.17
N ILE A 13 6.23 -6.59 5.60
CA ILE A 13 6.89 -7.71 6.25
C ILE A 13 8.39 -7.41 6.33
N ASN A 14 8.92 -7.34 7.55
CA ASN A 14 10.36 -7.27 7.77
C ASN A 14 10.90 -8.67 8.06
N LEU A 15 11.62 -9.23 7.10
CA LEU A 15 12.16 -10.60 7.20
C LEU A 15 13.30 -10.72 8.21
N SER A 16 14.16 -9.69 8.33
CA SER A 16 15.28 -9.69 9.29
C SER A 16 14.80 -9.70 10.74
N LYS A 17 13.71 -9.00 11.04
CA LYS A 17 13.12 -8.89 12.39
C LYS A 17 11.96 -9.85 12.63
N LYS A 18 11.56 -10.64 11.62
CA LYS A 18 10.40 -11.53 11.65
C LYS A 18 9.11 -10.83 12.13
N SER A 19 8.88 -9.60 11.67
CA SER A 19 7.75 -8.77 12.11
C SER A 19 6.84 -8.38 10.95
N THR A 20 5.53 -8.27 11.23
CA THR A 20 4.53 -7.81 10.26
C THR A 20 3.87 -6.52 10.73
N LYS A 21 3.54 -5.63 9.79
CA LYS A 21 2.81 -4.39 10.06
C LYS A 21 1.80 -4.14 8.95
N VAL A 22 0.54 -3.94 9.33
CA VAL A 22 -0.50 -3.44 8.42
C VAL A 22 -0.45 -1.92 8.42
N VAL A 23 -0.20 -1.31 7.27
CA VAL A 23 -0.18 0.15 7.11
C VAL A 23 -1.34 0.59 6.21
N PRO A 24 -2.01 1.72 6.48
CA PRO A 24 -3.06 2.23 5.62
C PRO A 24 -2.49 2.63 4.25
N LEU A 25 -3.20 2.32 3.17
CA LEU A 25 -2.85 2.81 1.85
C LEU A 25 -3.17 4.31 1.79
N SER A 26 -2.17 5.14 1.44
CA SER A 26 -2.39 6.58 1.35
C SER A 26 -3.28 6.94 0.17
N GLU A 27 -4.14 7.95 0.35
CA GLU A 27 -5.01 8.42 -0.73
C GLU A 27 -4.22 9.04 -1.88
N LYS A 28 -3.06 9.66 -1.58
CA LYS A 28 -2.15 10.20 -2.60
C LYS A 28 -1.59 9.09 -3.48
N LEU A 29 -1.18 7.94 -2.90
CA LEU A 29 -0.69 6.81 -3.69
C LEU A 29 -1.78 6.23 -4.59
N ALA A 30 -2.99 6.03 -4.06
CA ALA A 30 -4.11 5.53 -4.84
C ALA A 30 -4.51 6.50 -5.97
N LYS A 31 -4.47 7.82 -5.72
CA LYS A 31 -4.79 8.85 -6.72
C LYS A 31 -3.76 8.94 -7.83
N ASP A 32 -2.49 9.06 -7.46
CA ASP A 32 -1.42 9.41 -8.40
C ASP A 32 -0.92 8.19 -9.18
N TYR A 33 -1.05 6.98 -8.62
CA TYR A 33 -0.45 5.77 -9.17
C TYR A 33 -1.43 4.62 -9.42
N ILE A 34 -2.71 4.83 -9.10
CA ILE A 34 -3.79 3.84 -9.27
C ILE A 34 -3.50 2.56 -8.48
N GLY A 35 -2.78 1.59 -9.02
CA GLY A 35 -2.56 0.30 -8.37
C GLY A 35 -1.50 -0.53 -9.06
N GLY A 36 -1.34 -1.77 -8.60
CA GLY A 36 -0.43 -2.74 -9.20
C GLY A 36 0.97 -2.16 -9.43
N VAL A 37 1.41 -2.18 -10.69
CA VAL A 37 2.73 -1.70 -11.10
C VAL A 37 2.99 -0.23 -10.76
N GLY A 38 1.98 0.64 -10.80
CA GLY A 38 2.14 2.07 -10.52
C GLY A 38 2.55 2.33 -9.06
N ILE A 39 1.85 1.68 -8.12
CA ILE A 39 2.19 1.79 -6.70
C ILE A 39 3.51 1.06 -6.42
N ALA A 40 3.74 -0.11 -7.03
CA ALA A 40 4.96 -0.88 -6.82
C ALA A 40 6.22 -0.14 -7.31
N ALA A 41 6.16 0.58 -8.44
CA ALA A 41 7.29 1.36 -8.95
C ALA A 41 7.60 2.60 -8.11
N LYS A 42 6.65 3.07 -7.29
CA LYS A 42 6.82 4.25 -6.45
C LYS A 42 7.40 3.95 -5.06
N ILE A 43 7.15 2.75 -4.54
CA ILE A 43 7.60 2.29 -3.21
C ILE A 43 9.02 1.77 -3.32
#